data_AF-A0A3D2I6Y4-F1
#
_entry.id   AF-A0A3D2I6Y4-F1
#
_cell.length_a   1.000
_cell.length_b   1.000
_cell.length_c   1.000
_cell.angle_alpha   90.00
_cell.angle_beta   90.00
_cell.angle_gamma   90.00
#
_symmetry.space_group_name_H-M   'P 1'
#
loop_
_entity.id
_entity.type
_entity.pdbx_description
1 polymer ?
#
loop_
_entity_poly.entity_id
_entity_poly.type
_entity_poly.pdbx_seq_one_letter_code
_entity_poly.pdbx_strand_id
1 'polypeptide(L)'
;MDNLTTIVREEIARQYRSVRQFAFAVGVPLSTINSALHNGVGGSSFDTVMKICKLLGIKAMADDAAFYLTDDTEKLLTQYAQLDDFGRHTVASVLQVETERCAKLKNID
;
A
#
# COMPACT_ATOMS: atom_id res chain seq x y z
N MET A 1 -1.16 4.98 -17.93
CA MET A 1 -1.86 4.43 -16.75
C MET A 1 -1.40 5.27 -15.57
N ASP A 2 -2.33 5.81 -14.80
CA ASP A 2 -2.04 6.64 -13.63
C ASP A 2 -1.39 5.82 -12.51
N ASN A 3 -0.44 6.43 -11.79
CA ASN A 3 0.36 5.78 -10.74
C ASN A 3 -0.54 5.08 -9.68
N LEU A 4 -1.65 5.73 -9.33
CA LEU A 4 -2.63 5.20 -8.39
C LEU A 4 -3.28 3.90 -8.87
N THR A 5 -3.60 3.78 -10.16
CA THR A 5 -4.15 2.55 -10.72
C THR A 5 -3.17 1.39 -10.64
N THR A 6 -1.88 1.65 -10.87
CA THR A 6 -0.84 0.62 -10.72
C THR A 6 -0.78 0.11 -9.29
N ILE A 7 -0.70 1.02 -8.31
CA ILE A 7 -0.66 0.71 -6.88
C ILE A 7 -1.90 -0.09 -6.44
N VAL A 8 -3.09 0.35 -6.87
CA VAL A 8 -4.34 -0.34 -6.53
C VAL A 8 -4.36 -1.77 -7.12
N ARG A 9 -3.87 -1.97 -8.35
CA ARG A 9 -3.82 -3.31 -8.96
C ARG A 9 -2.83 -4.22 -8.25
N GLU A 10 -1.64 -3.71 -7.92
CA GLU A 10 -0.63 -4.46 -7.17
C GLU A 10 -1.17 -4.86 -5.78
N GLU A 11 -1.87 -3.96 -5.10
CA GLU A 11 -2.36 -4.23 -3.76
C GLU A 11 -3.55 -5.21 -3.74
N ILE A 12 -4.42 -5.14 -4.75
CA ILE A 12 -5.46 -6.15 -4.97
C ILE A 12 -4.84 -7.53 -5.21
N ALA A 13 -3.77 -7.61 -6.02
CA ALA A 13 -3.08 -8.86 -6.26
C ALA A 13 -2.39 -9.39 -5.00
N ARG A 14 -1.75 -8.51 -4.21
CA ARG A 14 -1.02 -8.84 -2.98
C ARG A 14 -1.95 -9.36 -1.88
N GLN A 15 -3.05 -8.66 -1.61
CA GLN A 15 -3.94 -8.99 -0.49
C GLN A 15 -5.03 -10.01 -0.85
N TYR A 16 -5.60 -9.92 -2.07
CA TYR A 16 -6.79 -10.68 -2.45
C TYR A 16 -6.55 -11.69 -3.57
N ARG A 17 -5.33 -11.78 -4.11
CA ARG A 17 -4.92 -12.66 -5.24
C ARG A 17 -5.57 -12.35 -6.58
N SER A 18 -6.78 -11.79 -6.61
CA SER A 18 -7.48 -11.40 -7.84
C SER A 18 -8.47 -10.27 -7.63
N VAL A 19 -8.73 -9.52 -8.70
CA VAL A 19 -9.76 -8.46 -8.75
C VAL A 19 -11.15 -9.00 -8.41
N ARG A 20 -11.45 -10.24 -8.81
CA ARG A 20 -12.72 -10.90 -8.51
C ARG A 20 -12.89 -11.15 -7.02
N GLN A 21 -11.84 -11.63 -6.35
CA GLN A 21 -11.88 -11.93 -4.93
C GLN A 21 -11.90 -10.65 -4.09
N PHE A 22 -11.22 -9.59 -4.53
CA PHE A 22 -11.37 -8.25 -3.96
C PHE A 22 -12.82 -7.74 -4.07
N ALA A 23 -13.38 -7.73 -5.28
CA ALA A 23 -14.77 -7.29 -5.52
C ALA A 23 -15.79 -8.02 -4.63
N PHE A 24 -15.60 -9.32 -4.44
CA PHE A 24 -16.40 -10.14 -3.54
C PHE A 24 -16.22 -9.73 -2.06
N ALA A 25 -14.98 -9.56 -1.61
CA ALA A 25 -14.66 -9.20 -0.22
C ALA A 25 -15.19 -7.81 0.16
N VAL A 26 -15.17 -6.85 -0.77
CA VAL A 26 -15.64 -5.48 -0.52
C VAL A 26 -17.11 -5.23 -0.85
N GLY A 27 -17.82 -6.24 -1.39
CA GLY A 27 -19.23 -6.14 -1.75
C GLY A 27 -19.52 -5.14 -2.89
N VAL A 28 -18.55 -4.93 -3.79
CA VAL A 28 -18.68 -4.03 -4.95
C VAL A 28 -18.76 -4.88 -6.23
N PRO A 29 -19.66 -4.58 -7.19
CA PRO A 29 -19.73 -5.32 -8.44
C PRO A 29 -18.40 -5.33 -9.20
N LEU A 30 -18.03 -6.50 -9.75
CA LEU A 30 -16.79 -6.68 -10.50
C LEU A 30 -16.69 -5.74 -11.71
N SER A 31 -17.82 -5.46 -12.38
CA SER A 31 -17.88 -4.52 -13.50
C SER A 31 -17.45 -3.12 -13.09
N THR A 32 -17.89 -2.64 -11.91
CA THR A 32 -17.53 -1.33 -11.35
C THR A 32 -16.03 -1.26 -11.07
N ILE A 33 -15.45 -2.30 -10.45
CA ILE A 33 -14.02 -2.37 -10.17
C ILE A 33 -13.22 -2.40 -11.49
N ASN A 34 -13.63 -3.22 -12.46
CA ASN A 34 -12.94 -3.32 -13.75
C ASN A 34 -13.01 -1.99 -14.52
N SER A 35 -14.13 -1.29 -14.50
CA SER A 35 -14.26 0.03 -15.12
C SER A 35 -13.35 1.06 -14.44
N ALA A 36 -13.27 1.07 -13.10
CA ALA A 36 -12.37 1.97 -12.38
C ALA A 36 -10.89 1.67 -12.68
N LEU A 37 -10.51 0.39 -12.76
CA LEU A 37 -9.13 -0.03 -13.08
C LEU A 37 -8.77 0.19 -14.56
N HIS A 38 -9.74 0.15 -15.47
CA HIS A 38 -9.52 0.34 -16.91
C HIS A 38 -9.47 1.83 -17.29
N ASN A 39 -10.36 2.64 -16.71
CA ASN A 39 -10.49 4.06 -17.02
C ASN A 39 -9.54 4.95 -16.20
N GLY A 40 -8.82 4.35 -15.26
CA GLY A 40 -7.97 5.05 -14.30
C GLY A 40 -8.74 5.32 -13.01
N VAL A 41 -8.20 4.83 -11.90
CA VAL A 41 -8.74 5.06 -10.56
C VAL A 41 -8.75 6.56 -10.28
N GLY A 42 -7.70 7.30 -10.64
CA GLY A 42 -7.66 8.75 -10.52
C GLY A 42 -8.68 9.52 -11.38
N GLY A 43 -9.26 8.88 -12.41
CA GLY A 43 -10.34 9.44 -13.23
C GLY A 43 -11.75 9.13 -12.71
N SER A 44 -11.87 8.29 -11.68
CA SER A 44 -13.14 7.98 -11.02
C SER A 44 -13.51 9.07 -10.00
N SER A 45 -14.78 9.13 -9.59
CA SER A 45 -15.20 10.11 -8.59
C SER A 45 -14.36 9.97 -7.32
N PHE A 46 -14.00 11.11 -6.71
CA PHE A 46 -13.15 11.16 -5.51
C PHE A 46 -13.65 10.22 -4.40
N ASP A 47 -14.97 10.16 -4.19
CA ASP A 47 -15.59 9.26 -3.22
C ASP A 47 -15.33 7.77 -3.52
N THR A 48 -15.34 7.39 -4.80
CA THR A 48 -15.04 6.02 -5.25
C THR A 48 -13.56 5.70 -5.03
N VAL A 49 -12.68 6.65 -5.33
CA VAL A 49 -11.23 6.52 -5.11
C VAL A 49 -10.93 6.35 -3.63
N MET A 50 -11.43 7.25 -2.78
CA MET A 50 -11.25 7.19 -1.34
C MET A 50 -11.81 5.90 -0.74
N LYS A 51 -12.95 5.41 -1.24
CA LYS A 51 -13.53 4.14 -0.81
C LYS A 51 -12.64 2.95 -1.16
N ILE A 52 -12.14 2.87 -2.40
CA ILE A 52 -11.22 1.80 -2.84
C ILE A 52 -9.92 1.85 -2.04
N CYS A 53 -9.33 3.04 -1.90
CA CYS A 53 -8.11 3.25 -1.12
C CYS A 53 -8.32 2.83 0.34
N LYS A 54 -9.40 3.26 0.99
CA LYS A 54 -9.72 2.89 2.37
C LYS A 54 -9.91 1.37 2.55
N LEU A 55 -10.58 0.71 1.62
CA LEU A 55 -10.80 -0.74 1.66
C LEU A 55 -9.51 -1.55 1.46
N LEU A 56 -8.53 -0.98 0.75
CA LEU A 56 -7.21 -1.57 0.55
C LEU A 56 -6.21 -1.19 1.65
N GLY A 57 -6.59 -0.33 2.61
CA GLY A 57 -5.66 0.22 3.60
C GLY A 57 -4.65 1.20 2.99
N ILE A 58 -4.97 1.81 1.85
CA ILE A 58 -4.17 2.84 1.22
C ILE A 58 -4.63 4.19 1.78
N LYS A 59 -3.88 4.78 2.71
CA LYS A 59 -4.05 6.20 3.05
C LYS A 59 -3.40 7.04 1.95
N ALA A 60 -4.22 7.51 1.00
CA ALA A 60 -3.81 8.48 -0.01
C ALA A 60 -3.53 9.82 0.68
N MET A 61 -2.26 10.09 1.00
CA MET A 61 -1.83 11.44 1.34
C MET A 61 -1.62 12.22 0.05
N ALA A 62 -2.00 13.50 0.07
CA ALA A 62 -1.89 14.43 -1.04
C ALA A 62 -0.42 14.78 -1.30
N ASP A 63 0.32 13.85 -1.89
CA ASP A 63 1.48 14.09 -2.73
C ASP A 63 1.88 12.75 -3.36
N ASP A 64 2.51 12.80 -4.53
CA ASP A 64 2.70 11.73 -5.53
C ASP A 64 3.28 10.37 -5.07
N ALA A 65 3.49 10.17 -3.76
CA ALA A 65 3.85 8.91 -3.13
C ALA A 65 2.70 8.41 -2.24
N ALA A 66 1.73 7.70 -2.83
CA ALA A 66 0.79 6.89 -2.07
C ALA A 66 1.58 5.75 -1.38
N PHE A 67 2.04 6.00 -0.15
CA PHE A 67 2.74 5.02 0.66
C PHE A 67 1.74 4.00 1.22
N TYR A 68 2.12 2.73 1.14
CA TYR A 68 1.40 1.61 1.73
C TYR A 68 1.37 1.74 3.27
N LEU A 69 0.37 2.42 3.83
CA LEU A 69 0.12 2.45 5.28
C LEU A 69 -0.87 1.36 5.65
N THR A 70 -0.41 0.11 5.70
CA THR A 70 -1.18 -0.94 6.37
C THR A 70 -1.28 -0.62 7.87
N ASP A 71 -2.29 -1.16 8.58
CA ASP A 71 -2.45 -1.00 10.03
C ASP A 71 -1.16 -1.35 10.81
N ASP A 72 -0.39 -2.31 10.31
CA ASP A 72 0.89 -2.71 10.92
C ASP A 72 1.99 -1.65 10.71
N THR A 73 2.00 -0.98 9.55
CA THR A 73 2.95 0.09 9.25
C THR A 73 2.64 1.34 10.08
N GLU A 74 1.36 1.65 10.28
CA GLU A 74 0.91 2.73 11.16
C GLU A 74 1.28 2.47 12.63
N LYS A 75 1.10 1.23 13.11
CA LYS A 75 1.54 0.82 14.46
C LYS A 75 3.06 0.96 14.61
N LEU A 76 3.84 0.52 13.62
CA LEU A 76 5.30 0.63 13.64
C LEU A 76 5.75 2.10 13.70
N LEU A 77 5.18 2.98 12.88
CA LEU A 77 5.50 4.41 12.89
C LEU A 77 5.09 5.08 14.21
N THR A 78 3.94 4.71 14.76
CA THR A 78 3.46 5.23 16.05
C THR A 78 4.37 4.80 17.19
N GLN A 79 4.80 3.52 17.22
CA GLN A 79 5.74 3.02 18.22
C GLN A 79 7.11 3.69 18.07
N TYR A 80 7.60 3.83 16.82
CA TYR A 80 8.87 4.50 16.55
C TYR A 80 8.88 5.96 17.02
N ALA A 81 7.77 6.68 16.85
CA ALA A 81 7.62 8.07 17.31
C ALA A 81 7.69 8.21 18.84
N GLN A 82 7.38 7.16 19.60
CA GLN A 82 7.45 7.15 21.07
C GLN A 82 8.86 6.87 21.61
N LEU A 83 9.82 6.45 20.76
CA LEU A 83 11.17 6.13 21.19
C LEU A 83 11.98 7.41 21.48
N ASP A 84 12.99 7.28 22.35
CA ASP A 84 14.05 8.26 22.52
C ASP A 84 15.14 8.11 21.45
N ASP A 85 16.18 8.94 21.51
CA ASP A 85 17.26 8.91 20.51
C ASP A 85 18.00 7.57 20.49
N PHE A 86 18.15 6.93 21.64
CA PHE A 86 18.80 5.62 21.75
C PHE A 86 17.95 4.52 21.11
N GLY A 87 16.64 4.49 21.38
CA GLY A 87 15.71 3.55 20.77
C GLY A 87 15.63 3.75 19.26
N ARG A 88 15.55 5.00 18.79
CA ARG A 88 15.55 5.33 17.36
C ARG A 88 16.83 4.87 16.66
N HIS A 89 17.99 5.10 17.28
CA HIS A 89 19.27 4.66 16.76
C HIS A 89 19.33 3.14 16.61
N THR A 90 18.93 2.41 17.65
CA THR A 90 18.92 0.94 17.64
C THR A 90 18.05 0.38 16.50
N VAL A 91 16.82 0.88 16.36
CA VAL A 91 15.90 0.43 15.30
C VAL A 91 16.46 0.76 13.92
N ALA A 92 17.06 1.95 13.74
CA ALA A 92 17.68 2.33 12.47
C ALA A 92 18.85 1.40 12.09
N SER A 93 19.69 1.04 13.05
CA SER A 93 20.79 0.09 12.82
C SER A 93 20.29 -1.28 12.39
N VAL A 94 19.27 -1.82 13.05
CA VAL A 94 18.69 -3.12 12.66
C VAL A 94 18.07 -3.06 11.26
N LEU A 95 17.32 -1.99 10.97
CA LEU A 95 16.70 -1.79 9.67
C LEU A 95 17.75 -1.71 8.55
N GLN A 96 18.86 -1.01 8.80
CA GLN A 96 19.97 -0.93 7.84
C GLN A 96 20.59 -2.30 7.57
N VAL A 97 20.91 -3.06 8.63
CA VAL A 97 21.50 -4.41 8.48
C VAL A 97 20.60 -5.34 7.69
N GLU A 98 19.29 -5.34 7.98
CA GLU A 98 18.32 -6.18 7.27
C GLU A 98 18.14 -5.74 5.81
N THR A 99 18.17 -4.44 5.54
CA THR A 99 18.07 -3.90 4.18
C THR A 99 19.28 -4.33 3.35
N GLU A 100 20.49 -4.24 3.91
CA GLU A 100 21.72 -4.69 3.26
C GLU A 100 21.74 -6.21 3.04
N ARG A 101 21.26 -6.99 4.03
CA ARG A 101 21.12 -8.45 3.90
C ARG A 101 20.18 -8.81 2.74
N CYS A 102 19.02 -8.16 2.66
CA CYS A 102 18.05 -8.38 1.59
C CYS A 102 18.58 -7.93 0.22
N ALA A 103 19.30 -6.81 0.16
CA ALA A 103 19.93 -6.35 -1.07
C ALA A 103 20.99 -7.34 -1.60
N LYS A 104 21.80 -7.90 -0.71
CA LYS A 104 22.78 -8.94 -1.07
C LYS A 104 22.12 -10.20 -1.62
N LEU A 105 20.99 -10.63 -1.05
CA LEU A 105 20.24 -11.78 -1.58
C LEU A 105 19.71 -11.57 -2.99
N LYS A 106 19.34 -10.33 -3.36
CA LYS A 106 18.85 -9.98 -4.70
C LYS A 106 19.94 -9.87 -5.75
N ASN A 107 21.21 -9.72 -5.34
CA ASN A 107 22.36 -9.59 -6.23
C ASN A 107 23.07 -10.93 -6.48
N ILE A 108 22.48 -12.05 -6.06
CA ILE A 108 23.01 -13.41 -6.23
C ILE A 108 22.27 -14.18 -7.35
N ASP A 109 21.24 -13.58 -7.94
CA ASP A 109 20.60 -14.01 -9.20
C ASP A 109 21.15 -13.19 -10.39
#